data_AF-A0A957GWC0-F1
#
_entry.id   AF-A0A957GWC0-F1
#
_cell.length_a   1.000
_cell.length_b   1.000
_cell.length_c   1.000
_cell.angle_alpha   90.00
_cell.angle_beta   90.00
_cell.angle_gamma   90.00
#
_symmetry.space_group_name_H-M   'P 1'
#
loop_
_entity.id
_entity.type
_entity.pdbx_description
1 polymer ?
#
loop_
_entity_poly.entity_id
_entity_poly.type
_entity_poly.pdbx_seq_one_letter_code
_entity_poly.pdbx_strand_id
1 'polypeptide(L)'
;MNLQERVVETFVERFGRVPEVVAKAPGRVNLLGAHSDYNEGLVLPAAIDRAAWVAAARNGSDVVRVWALDFAQEAAFALGEVAARQG
;
A
#
# COMPACT_ATOMS: atom_id res chain seq x y z
N MET A 1 14.83 3.43 -13.83
CA MET A 1 13.40 3.48 -13.50
C MET A 1 13.23 3.21 -12.01
N ASN A 2 12.60 4.12 -11.27
CA ASN A 2 12.37 4.01 -9.83
C ASN A 2 11.09 3.21 -9.52
N LEU A 3 10.85 2.90 -8.23
CA LEU A 3 9.70 2.08 -7.83
C LEU A 3 8.35 2.75 -8.12
N GLN A 4 8.25 4.08 -7.99
CA GLN A 4 7.03 4.82 -8.29
C GLN A 4 6.65 4.70 -9.77
N GLU A 5 7.61 4.92 -10.66
CA GLU A 5 7.44 4.73 -12.11
C GLU A 5 6.99 3.30 -12.41
N ARG A 6 7.60 2.30 -11.75
CA ARG A 6 7.31 0.89 -12.02
C ARG A 6 5.88 0.52 -11.65
N VAL A 7 5.40 1.04 -10.52
CA VAL A 7 4.03 0.82 -10.08
C VAL A 7 3.03 1.46 -11.06
N VAL A 8 3.34 2.62 -11.63
CA VAL A 8 2.47 3.28 -12.62
C VAL A 8 2.45 2.52 -13.96
N GLU A 9 3.61 2.13 -14.49
CA GLU A 9 3.68 1.36 -15.74
C GLU A 9 2.98 0.01 -15.61
N THR A 10 3.27 -0.75 -14.55
CA THR A 10 2.60 -2.04 -14.31
C THR A 10 1.08 -1.86 -14.12
N PHE A 11 0.62 -0.76 -13.52
CA PHE A 11 -0.81 -0.48 -13.42
C PHE A 11 -1.46 -0.33 -14.81
N VAL A 12 -0.84 0.44 -15.70
CA VAL A 12 -1.32 0.62 -17.08
C VAL A 12 -1.32 -0.71 -17.82
N GLU A 13 -0.25 -1.50 -17.71
CA GLU A 13 -0.14 -2.83 -18.34
C GLU A 13 -1.21 -3.82 -17.86
N ARG A 14 -1.49 -3.85 -16.54
CA ARG A 14 -2.40 -4.82 -15.93
C ARG A 14 -3.87 -4.43 -16.00
N PHE A 15 -4.18 -3.13 -15.95
CA PHE A 15 -5.55 -2.63 -15.84
C PHE A 15 -6.00 -1.81 -17.06
N GLY A 16 -5.12 -1.58 -18.05
CA GLY A 16 -5.46 -0.98 -19.34
C GLY A 16 -5.83 0.50 -19.28
N ARG A 17 -5.51 1.20 -18.18
CA ARG A 17 -5.81 2.62 -17.97
C ARG A 17 -4.81 3.27 -17.03
N VAL A 18 -4.74 4.60 -17.06
CA VAL A 18 -3.91 5.36 -16.11
C VAL A 18 -4.51 5.33 -14.69
N PRO A 19 -3.67 5.31 -13.63
CA PRO A 19 -4.17 5.40 -12.27
C PRO A 19 -4.74 6.80 -11.97
N GLU A 20 -5.75 6.87 -11.11
CA GLU A 20 -6.32 8.13 -10.61
C GLU A 20 -5.54 8.65 -9.38
N VAL A 21 -4.93 7.74 -8.61
CA VAL A 21 -4.12 8.07 -7.44
C VAL A 21 -2.86 7.21 -7.40
N VAL A 22 -1.77 7.83 -6.95
CA VAL A 22 -0.53 7.14 -6.58
C VAL A 22 -0.19 7.54 -5.15
N ALA A 23 -0.14 6.56 -4.26
CA ALA A 23 0.11 6.75 -2.83
C ALA A 23 1.43 6.10 -2.40
N LYS A 24 2.08 6.69 -1.40
CA LYS A 24 3.32 6.22 -0.80
C LYS A 24 3.16 6.08 0.71
N ALA A 25 3.56 4.94 1.27
CA ALA A 25 3.66 4.72 2.70
C ALA A 25 5.11 4.36 3.06
N PRO A 26 5.89 5.23 3.74
CA PRO A 26 7.24 4.91 4.16
C PRO A 26 7.23 3.85 5.26
N GLY A 27 8.22 2.97 5.24
CA GLY A 27 8.54 2.13 6.39
C GLY A 27 9.07 2.98 7.54
N ARG A 28 9.18 2.37 8.71
CA ARG A 28 9.79 2.98 9.89
C ARG A 28 10.84 2.08 10.51
N VAL A 29 11.76 2.68 11.23
CA VAL A 29 12.62 2.00 12.21
C VAL A 29 12.38 2.63 13.58
N ASN A 30 12.48 1.83 14.64
CA ASN A 30 12.47 2.35 16.01
C ASN A 30 13.92 2.62 16.42
N LEU A 31 14.24 3.86 16.76
CA LEU A 31 15.58 4.23 17.22
C LEU A 31 15.77 3.91 18.70
N LEU A 32 14.72 4.09 19.51
CA LEU A 32 14.67 3.83 20.95
C LEU A 32 13.27 3.40 21.38
N GLY A 33 13.17 2.78 22.56
CA GLY A 33 11.89 2.37 23.16
C GLY A 33 11.33 1.05 22.62
N ALA A 34 12.20 0.14 22.15
CA ALA A 34 11.77 -1.22 21.84
C ALA A 34 11.16 -1.88 23.09
N HIS A 35 10.06 -2.62 22.91
CA HIS A 35 9.33 -3.29 23.98
C HIS A 35 8.67 -2.38 25.04
N SER A 36 8.61 -1.06 24.77
CA SER A 36 7.95 -0.08 25.64
C SER A 36 6.63 0.44 25.06
N ASP A 37 6.42 0.30 23.75
CA ASP A 37 5.22 0.74 23.04
C ASP A 37 3.93 0.06 23.55
N TYR A 38 3.99 -1.24 23.86
CA TYR A 38 2.85 -1.95 24.44
C TYR A 38 2.66 -1.69 25.95
N ASN A 39 3.61 -1.03 26.60
CA ASN A 39 3.56 -0.67 28.02
C ASN A 39 3.28 0.83 28.23
N GLU A 40 2.69 1.51 27.24
CA GLU A 40 2.44 2.96 27.26
C GLU A 40 3.70 3.82 27.45
N GLY A 41 4.87 3.24 27.18
CA GLY A 41 6.15 3.93 27.22
C GLY A 41 6.41 4.76 25.97
N LEU A 42 7.34 5.71 26.08
CA LEU A 42 7.75 6.55 24.96
C LEU A 42 8.55 5.74 23.94
N VAL A 43 8.28 6.00 22.66
CA VAL A 43 9.06 5.46 21.53
C VAL A 43 9.57 6.58 20.65
N LEU A 44 10.70 6.34 19.99
CA LEU A 44 11.29 7.27 19.03
C LEU A 44 11.42 6.60 17.65
N PRO A 45 10.33 6.50 16.87
CA PRO A 45 10.38 6.00 15.51
C PRO A 45 10.86 7.06 14.53
N ALA A 46 11.48 6.62 13.44
CA ALA A 46 11.81 7.45 12.29
C ALA A 46 11.35 6.77 11.00
N ALA A 47 10.74 7.53 10.11
CA ALA A 47 10.44 7.07 8.75
C ALA A 47 11.75 6.87 7.98
N ILE A 48 11.79 5.84 7.14
CA ILE A 48 12.93 5.54 6.28
C ILE A 48 12.58 5.76 4.80
N ASP A 49 13.60 5.69 3.95
CA ASP A 49 13.48 5.85 2.51
C ASP A 49 12.79 4.66 1.80
N ARG A 50 12.84 3.46 2.39
CA ARG A 50 12.07 2.29 1.93
C ARG A 50 10.57 2.52 2.13
N ALA A 51 9.78 2.31 1.09
CA ALA A 51 8.34 2.58 1.10
C ALA A 51 7.55 1.57 0.26
N ALA A 52 6.30 1.35 0.66
CA ALA A 52 5.29 0.74 -0.18
C ALA A 52 4.65 1.81 -1.08
N TRP A 53 4.38 1.45 -2.33
CA TRP A 53 3.72 2.30 -3.32
C TRP A 53 2.48 1.60 -3.86
N VAL A 54 1.40 2.35 -4.06
CA VAL A 54 0.15 1.86 -4.62
C VAL A 54 -0.33 2.83 -5.69
N ALA A 55 -0.58 2.33 -6.89
CA ALA A 55 -1.35 3.01 -7.93
C ALA A 55 -2.76 2.42 -7.97
N ALA A 56 -3.79 3.28 -7.99
CA ALA A 56 -5.18 2.85 -7.97
C ALA A 56 -6.08 3.75 -8.81
N ALA A 57 -7.19 3.19 -9.28
CA ALA A 57 -8.29 3.91 -9.91
C ALA A 57 -9.62 3.21 -9.57
N ARG A 58 -10.73 3.95 -9.59
CA ARG A 58 -12.06 3.33 -9.52
C ARG A 58 -12.31 2.55 -10.80
N ASN A 59 -12.73 1.29 -10.69
CA ASN A 59 -13.01 0.43 -11.83
C ASN A 59 -14.50 0.37 -12.22
N GLY A 60 -15.39 1.03 -11.45
CA GLY A 60 -16.83 1.07 -11.72
C GLY A 60 -17.59 -0.21 -11.37
N SER A 61 -17.00 -1.12 -10.60
CA SER A 61 -17.66 -2.35 -10.12
C SER A 61 -17.50 -2.52 -8.60
N ASP A 62 -18.23 -3.48 -8.04
CA ASP A 62 -18.13 -3.89 -6.63
C ASP A 62 -17.06 -4.98 -6.41
N VAL A 63 -16.11 -5.14 -7.34
CA VAL A 63 -15.00 -6.10 -7.21
C VAL A 63 -13.69 -5.31 -7.18
N VAL A 64 -12.93 -5.47 -6.10
CA VAL A 64 -11.58 -4.93 -6.00
C VAL A 64 -10.62 -5.91 -6.67
N ARG A 65 -9.73 -5.40 -7.52
CA ARG A 65 -8.63 -6.17 -8.14
C ARG A 65 -7.31 -5.56 -7.74
N VAL A 66 -6.38 -6.39 -7.27
CA VAL A 66 -5.07 -5.95 -6.75
C VAL A 66 -3.98 -6.79 -7.38
N TRP A 67 -2.91 -6.13 -7.82
CA TRP A 67 -1.69 -6.78 -8.29
C TRP A 67 -0.52 -6.46 -7.35
N ALA A 68 0.14 -7.49 -6.84
CA ALA A 68 1.34 -7.36 -6.03
C ALA A 68 2.58 -7.48 -6.93
N LEU A 69 3.28 -6.37 -7.16
CA LEU A 69 4.42 -6.28 -8.08
C LEU A 69 5.59 -7.19 -7.68
N ASP A 70 5.85 -7.28 -6.38
CA ASP A 70 6.93 -8.05 -5.75
C ASP A 70 6.67 -9.55 -5.74
N PHE A 71 5.40 -9.96 -5.67
CA PHE A 71 5.01 -11.38 -5.72
C PHE A 71 4.59 -11.85 -7.12
N ALA A 72 4.40 -10.91 -8.06
CA ALA A 72 3.81 -11.18 -9.36
C ALA A 72 2.47 -11.96 -9.26
N GLN A 73 1.61 -11.56 -8.33
CA GLN A 73 0.35 -12.22 -8.02
C GLN A 73 -0.83 -11.25 -8.11
N GLU A 74 -1.99 -11.78 -8.50
CA GLU A 74 -3.27 -11.08 -8.50
C GLU A 74 -4.16 -11.61 -7.38
N ALA A 75 -4.93 -10.70 -6.77
CA ALA A 75 -6.05 -11.02 -5.91
C ALA A 75 -7.28 -10.24 -6.34
N ALA A 76 -8.46 -10.84 -6.20
CA ALA A 76 -9.74 -10.17 -6.42
C ALA A 76 -10.73 -10.59 -5.35
N PHE A 77 -11.52 -9.64 -4.85
CA PHE A 77 -12.51 -9.86 -3.81
C PHE A 77 -13.65 -8.84 -3.93
N ALA A 78 -14.81 -9.13 -3.36
CA ALA A 78 -15.94 -8.22 -3.42
C ALA A 78 -15.73 -7.06 -2.44
N LEU A 79 -16.08 -5.83 -2.84
CA LEU A 79 -15.94 -4.65 -1.99
C LEU A 79 -16.71 -4.80 -0.67
N GLY A 80 -17.86 -5.48 -0.70
CA GLY A 80 -18.67 -5.77 0.48
C GLY A 80 -18.03 -6.74 1.49
N GLU A 81 -16.98 -7.49 1.11
CA GLU A 81 -16.25 -8.37 2.02
C GLU A 81 -15.21 -7.61 2.86
N VAL A 82 -14.89 -6.37 2.49
CA VAL A 82 -13.97 -5.53 3.26
C VAL A 82 -14.72 -4.98 4.47
N ALA A 83 -14.34 -5.45 5.66
CA ALA A 83 -14.87 -4.91 6.91
C ALA A 83 -14.68 -3.39 6.94
N ALA A 84 -15.76 -2.66 7.23
CA ALA A 84 -15.68 -1.22 7.43
C ALA A 84 -14.68 -0.93 8.55
N ARG A 85 -13.77 0.02 8.31
CA ARG A 85 -12.82 0.48 9.34
C ARG A 85 -13.65 1.06 10.49
N GLN A 86 -13.68 0.38 11.63
CA GLN A 86 -14.18 1.00 12.86
C GLN A 86 -13.15 2.07 13.25
N GLY A 87 -13.64 3.31 13.37
CA GLY A 87 -12.84 4.48 13.73
C GLY A 87 -12.37 4.43 15.17
#